data_AF-A0A3M1MK56-F1
#
_entry.id   AF-A0A3M1MK56-F1
#
_cell.length_a   1.000
_cell.length_b   1.000
_cell.length_c   1.000
_cell.angle_alpha   90.00
_cell.angle_beta   90.00
_cell.angle_gamma   90.00
#
_symmetry.space_group_name_H-M   'P 1'
#
loop_
_entity.id
_entity.type
_entity.pdbx_description
1 polymer ?
#
loop_
_entity_poly.entity_id
_entity_poly.type
_entity_poly.pdbx_seq_one_letter_code
_entity_poly.pdbx_strand_id
1 'polypeptide(L)'
;MEPGPPQSSADESSASIADRPSHTSADGGAQRAFEQASEGAELSLLAEFFLFLRENKKWWLVPLIGSLLLIGVVGLLAASGAAPWIYTLF
;
A
#
# COMPACT_ATOMS: atom_id res chain seq x y z
N MET A 1 -48.41 72.60 5.90
CA MET A 1 -48.10 71.19 6.24
C MET A 1 -46.86 70.81 5.46
N GLU A 2 -45.73 70.66 6.15
CA GLU A 2 -44.53 70.03 5.60
C GLU A 2 -44.51 68.56 6.06
N PRO A 3 -44.40 67.59 5.13
CA PRO A 3 -43.87 66.28 5.48
C PRO A 3 -42.50 66.09 4.81
N GLY A 4 -41.46 65.97 5.67
CA GLY A 4 -40.10 65.63 5.30
C GLY A 4 -39.92 64.17 4.82
N PRO A 5 -38.68 63.79 4.43
CA PRO A 5 -38.40 62.51 3.79
C PRO A 5 -38.10 61.39 4.79
N PRO A 6 -38.42 60.14 4.44
CA PRO A 6 -37.51 59.01 4.68
C PRO A 6 -37.40 58.17 3.38
N GLN A 7 -36.28 58.14 2.64
CA GLN A 7 -35.01 57.44 2.92
C GLN A 7 -35.19 56.01 3.46
N SER A 8 -34.48 55.06 2.83
CA SER A 8 -34.17 53.69 3.32
C SER A 8 -35.11 52.56 2.90
N SER A 9 -34.81 51.91 1.76
CA SER A 9 -35.04 50.46 1.56
C SER A 9 -34.48 49.90 0.24
N ALA A 10 -33.92 50.71 -0.66
CA ALA A 10 -33.49 50.23 -1.98
C ALA A 10 -31.96 49.96 -2.14
N ASP A 11 -31.11 50.42 -1.22
CA ASP A 11 -29.64 50.42 -1.44
C ASP A 11 -28.86 49.31 -0.71
N GLU A 12 -29.47 48.52 0.19
CA GLU A 12 -28.73 47.49 0.96
C GLU A 12 -28.53 46.17 0.19
N SER A 13 -29.32 45.88 -0.85
CA SER A 13 -29.24 44.60 -1.57
C SER A 13 -28.03 44.50 -2.52
N SER A 14 -27.46 45.63 -2.93
CA SER A 14 -26.38 45.67 -3.92
C SER A 14 -24.97 45.72 -3.32
N ALA A 15 -24.82 45.85 -2.00
CA ALA A 15 -23.51 46.00 -1.34
C ALA A 15 -22.86 44.68 -0.85
N SER A 16 -23.56 43.55 -0.93
CA SER A 16 -23.07 42.26 -0.39
C SER A 16 -22.44 41.32 -1.43
N ILE A 17 -22.22 41.78 -2.67
CA ILE A 17 -21.64 40.99 -3.78
C ILE A 17 -20.35 41.70 -4.27
N ALA A 18 -19.48 42.10 -3.35
CA ALA A 18 -18.19 42.69 -3.72
C ALA A 18 -16.99 42.02 -3.04
N ASP A 19 -17.20 41.02 -2.19
CA ASP A 19 -16.13 40.33 -1.48
C ASP A 19 -16.46 38.85 -1.31
N ARG A 20 -16.56 38.12 -2.44
CA ARG A 20 -16.45 36.66 -2.39
C ARG A 20 -15.02 36.33 -2.82
N PRO A 21 -14.15 35.84 -1.91
CA PRO A 21 -12.84 35.38 -2.32
C PRO A 21 -13.03 34.31 -3.39
N SER A 22 -12.60 34.61 -4.61
CA SER A 22 -12.47 33.63 -5.68
C SER A 22 -11.38 32.66 -5.25
N HIS A 23 -11.79 31.56 -4.63
CA HIS A 23 -10.96 30.39 -4.37
C HIS A 23 -10.59 29.75 -5.72
N THR A 24 -9.69 30.36 -6.46
CA THR A 24 -9.15 29.84 -7.72
C THR A 24 -7.83 30.54 -7.92
N SER A 25 -6.73 29.88 -7.56
CA SER A 25 -5.39 29.95 -8.20
C SER A 25 -4.25 29.42 -7.31
N ALA A 26 -4.46 29.19 -6.00
CA ALA A 26 -3.40 28.69 -5.11
C ALA A 26 -3.32 27.15 -4.96
N ASP A 27 -4.34 26.42 -5.41
CA ASP A 27 -4.48 24.96 -5.17
C ASP A 27 -3.63 24.11 -6.12
N GLY A 28 -3.16 24.68 -7.25
CA GLY A 28 -2.40 23.94 -8.25
C GLY A 28 -1.01 23.48 -7.79
N GLY A 29 -0.43 24.12 -6.76
CA GLY A 29 0.82 23.68 -6.14
C GLY A 29 0.61 22.52 -5.17
N ALA A 30 -0.48 22.55 -4.40
CA ALA A 30 -0.88 21.47 -3.51
C ALA A 30 -1.30 20.21 -4.30
N GLN A 31 -2.02 20.41 -5.40
CA GLN A 31 -2.41 19.34 -6.33
C GLN A 31 -1.19 18.61 -6.91
N ARG A 32 -0.19 19.35 -7.40
CA ARG A 32 1.05 18.75 -7.96
C ARG A 32 1.91 18.04 -6.92
N ALA A 33 1.98 18.58 -5.70
CA ALA A 33 2.70 17.93 -4.60
C ALA A 33 2.02 16.60 -4.19
N PHE A 34 0.69 16.53 -4.30
CA PHE A 34 -0.09 15.31 -4.09
C PHE A 34 0.06 14.31 -5.25
N GLU A 35 0.05 14.79 -6.49
CA GLU A 35 0.31 13.97 -7.69
C GLU A 35 1.72 13.37 -7.68
N GLN A 36 2.72 14.17 -7.30
CA GLN A 36 4.11 13.73 -7.18
C GLN A 36 4.32 12.74 -6.03
N ALA A 37 3.52 12.81 -4.96
CA ALA A 37 3.52 11.81 -3.88
C ALA A 37 2.96 10.45 -4.32
N SER A 38 2.21 10.42 -5.42
CA SER A 38 1.60 9.21 -6.00
C SER A 38 2.49 8.55 -7.06
N GLU A 39 3.48 9.27 -7.59
CA GLU A 39 4.41 8.82 -8.64
C GLU A 39 5.61 8.03 -8.08
N GLY A 40 5.60 7.72 -6.77
CA GLY A 40 6.55 6.79 -6.17
C GLY A 40 6.29 5.40 -6.73
N ALA A 41 7.20 4.90 -7.56
CA ALA A 41 7.13 3.61 -8.24
C ALA A 41 6.48 2.54 -7.35
N GLU A 42 5.21 2.23 -7.63
CA GLU A 42 4.50 1.17 -6.94
C GLU A 42 5.29 -0.12 -7.21
N LEU A 43 5.99 -0.60 -6.18
CA LEU A 43 6.61 -1.91 -6.25
C LEU A 43 5.45 -2.88 -6.51
N SER A 44 5.48 -3.52 -7.67
CA SER A 44 4.43 -4.45 -8.05
C SER A 44 4.17 -5.42 -6.89
N LEU A 45 2.89 -5.73 -6.61
CA LEU A 45 2.52 -6.71 -5.57
C LEU A 45 3.33 -8.01 -5.68
N LEU A 46 3.70 -8.41 -6.89
CA LEU A 46 4.58 -9.55 -7.16
C LEU A 46 6.01 -9.35 -6.64
N ALA A 47 6.58 -8.15 -6.84
CA ALA A 47 7.90 -7.78 -6.33
C ALA A 47 7.92 -7.72 -4.80
N GLU A 48 6.90 -7.11 -4.19
CA GLU A 48 6.72 -7.10 -2.73
C GLU A 48 6.54 -8.52 -2.18
N PHE A 49 5.73 -9.35 -2.84
CA PHE A 49 5.53 -10.75 -2.45
C PHE A 49 6.84 -11.55 -2.54
N PHE A 50 7.64 -11.37 -3.59
CA PHE A 50 8.95 -12.01 -3.71
C PHE A 50 9.94 -11.54 -2.63
N LEU A 51 9.92 -10.24 -2.29
CA LEU A 51 10.71 -9.68 -1.21
C LEU A 51 10.28 -10.31 0.14
N PHE A 52 8.97 -10.41 0.39
CA PHE A 52 8.40 -11.05 1.56
C PHE A 52 8.77 -12.53 1.64
N LEU A 53 8.72 -13.23 0.52
CA LEU A 53 9.11 -14.64 0.42
C LEU A 53 10.61 -14.80 0.72
N ARG A 54 11.46 -13.90 0.22
CA ARG A 54 12.90 -13.91 0.49
C ARG A 54 13.19 -13.73 1.98
N GLU A 55 12.48 -12.82 2.64
CA GLU A 55 12.66 -12.55 4.08
C GLU A 55 12.22 -13.74 4.95
N ASN A 56 11.12 -14.42 4.57
CA ASN A 56 10.55 -15.53 5.35
C ASN A 56 11.11 -16.92 4.99
N LYS A 57 11.86 -17.04 3.88
CA LYS A 57 12.32 -18.31 3.31
C LYS A 57 13.10 -19.19 4.30
N LYS A 58 13.83 -18.64 5.26
CA LYS A 58 14.64 -19.46 6.19
C LYS A 58 13.81 -20.39 7.07
N TRP A 59 12.57 -20.03 7.44
CA TRP A 59 11.74 -20.89 8.30
C TRP A 59 10.77 -21.77 7.51
N TRP A 60 10.34 -21.35 6.32
CA TRP A 60 9.40 -22.11 5.48
C TRP A 60 10.10 -23.02 4.46
N LEU A 61 11.24 -22.60 3.94
CA LEU A 61 11.99 -23.38 2.94
C LEU A 61 12.83 -24.48 3.58
N VAL A 62 13.30 -24.26 4.82
CA VAL A 62 14.05 -25.26 5.58
C VAL A 62 13.28 -26.57 5.78
N PRO A 63 12.01 -26.60 6.26
CA PRO A 63 11.28 -27.85 6.41
C PRO A 63 10.99 -28.52 5.05
N LEU A 64 10.73 -27.74 3.99
CA LEU A 64 10.49 -28.27 2.65
C LEU A 64 11.76 -28.93 2.06
N ILE A 65 12.86 -28.18 2.00
CA ILE A 65 14.14 -28.68 1.50
C ILE A 65 14.64 -29.81 2.40
N GLY A 66 14.54 -29.65 3.71
CA GLY A 66 14.94 -30.66 4.69
C GLY A 66 14.20 -31.98 4.50
N SER A 67 12.87 -31.94 4.29
CA SER A 67 12.09 -33.13 4.00
C SER A 67 12.51 -33.78 2.68
N LEU A 68 12.74 -32.98 1.63
CA LEU A 68 13.18 -33.50 0.33
C LEU A 68 14.58 -34.12 0.41
N LEU A 69 15.49 -33.49 1.15
CA LEU A 69 16.83 -33.99 1.40
C LEU A 69 16.77 -35.29 2.21
N LEU A 70 15.93 -35.33 3.25
CA LEU A 70 15.73 -36.51 4.09
C LEU A 70 15.22 -37.70 3.27
N ILE A 71 14.20 -37.47 2.43
CA ILE A 71 13.68 -38.49 1.50
C ILE A 71 14.78 -38.96 0.54
N GLY A 72 15.56 -38.04 -0.02
CA GLY A 72 16.69 -38.36 -0.89
C GLY A 72 17.74 -39.23 -0.19
N VAL A 73 18.16 -38.83 1.01
CA VAL A 73 19.12 -39.58 1.84
C VAL A 73 18.59 -40.97 2.16
N VAL A 74 17.34 -41.09 2.60
CA VAL A 74 16.71 -42.40 2.86
C VAL A 74 16.67 -43.25 1.59
N GLY A 75 16.33 -42.66 0.44
CA GLY A 75 16.33 -43.36 -0.85
C GLY A 75 17.72 -43.87 -1.25
N LEU A 76 18.76 -43.06 -1.06
CA LEU A 76 20.16 -43.44 -1.28
C LEU A 76 20.60 -44.57 -0.35
N LEU A 77 20.27 -44.50 0.94
CA LEU A 77 20.56 -45.56 1.91
C LEU A 77 19.83 -46.86 1.56
N ALA A 78 18.55 -46.77 1.20
CA ALA A 78 17.76 -47.91 0.75
C ALA A 78 18.38 -48.57 -0.51
N ALA A 79 18.86 -47.78 -1.47
CA ALA A 79 19.51 -48.28 -2.67
C ALA A 79 20.90 -48.90 -2.41
N SER A 80 21.60 -48.48 -1.35
CA SER A 80 22.96 -48.95 -1.01
C SER A 80 23.01 -50.33 -0.33
N GLY A 81 21.87 -50.98 -0.11
CA GLY A 81 21.79 -52.24 0.64
C GLY A 81 21.78 -52.08 2.17
N ALA A 82 21.73 -50.84 2.67
CA ALA A 82 21.57 -50.53 4.09
C ALA A 82 20.13 -50.74 4.61
N ALA A 83 19.22 -51.26 3.77
CA ALA A 83 17.85 -51.61 4.13
C ALA A 83 17.69 -52.35 5.48
N PRO A 84 18.56 -53.32 5.88
CA PRO A 84 18.40 -54.06 7.14
C PRO A 84 18.46 -53.18 8.42
N TRP A 85 19.22 -52.08 8.38
CA TRP A 85 19.46 -51.21 9.53
C TRP A 85 18.36 -50.15 9.72
N ILE A 86 17.52 -49.94 8.69
CA ILE A 86 16.33 -49.08 8.80
C ILE A 86 15.31 -49.70 9.78
N TYR A 87 15.20 -51.03 9.78
CA TYR A 87 14.26 -51.77 10.63
C TYR A 87 14.71 -51.85 12.09
N THR A 88 16.00 -51.64 12.40
CA THR A 88 16.50 -51.71 13.78
C THR A 88 16.19 -50.48 14.63
N LEU A 89 15.65 -49.41 14.02
CA LEU A 89 15.23 -48.19 14.72
C LEU A 89 13.78 -48.25 15.24
N PHE A 90 13.08 -49.37 15.02
CA PHE A 90 11.70 -49.63 15.45
C PHE A 90 11.60 -50.91 16.26
#